data_AF-A0A7T4N2A9-F1
#
_entry.id   AF-A0A7T4N2A9-F1
#
_cell.length_a   1.000
_cell.length_b   1.000
_cell.length_c   1.000
_cell.angle_alpha   90.00
_cell.angle_beta   90.00
_cell.angle_gamma   90.00
#
_symmetry.space_group_name_H-M   'P 1'
#
loop_
_entity.id
_entity.type
_entity.pdbx_description
1 polymer ?
#
loop_
_entity_poly.entity_id
_entity_poly.type
_entity_poly.pdbx_seq_one_letter_code
_entity_poly.pdbx_strand_id
1 'polypeptide(L)' 'MEQNNRKPPPEMASSLRRLKDARAVLRAVEQRTRVHRDAPSDRAADVAKRLQANQDVRTAVMALIRGANRDE' A
#
# COMPACT_ATOMS: atom_id res chain seq x y z
N MET A 1 -0.76 34.57 0.68
CA MET A 1 -0.05 33.52 -0.08
C MET A 1 -1.10 32.75 -0.86
N GLU A 2 -1.16 32.92 -2.18
CA GLU A 2 -2.12 32.17 -3.01
C GLU A 2 -1.68 30.70 -3.06
N GLN A 3 -2.52 29.81 -2.53
CA GLN A 3 -2.33 28.37 -2.73
C GLN A 3 -2.61 28.08 -4.19
N ASN A 4 -1.57 27.72 -4.92
CA ASN A 4 -1.61 27.38 -6.33
C ASN A 4 -2.34 26.03 -6.49
N ASN A 5 -3.67 26.05 -6.45
CA ASN A 5 -4.57 24.89 -6.55
C ASN A 5 -4.69 24.37 -8.00
N ARG A 6 -3.63 24.51 -8.81
CA ARG A 6 -3.62 23.95 -10.17
C ARG A 6 -3.59 22.44 -10.07
N LYS A 7 -4.65 21.79 -10.55
CA LYS A 7 -4.67 20.34 -10.73
C LYS A 7 -3.49 19.94 -11.63
N PRO A 8 -2.75 18.88 -11.26
CA PRO A 8 -1.67 18.39 -12.10
C PRO A 8 -2.24 17.96 -13.46
N PRO A 9 -1.50 18.17 -14.57
CA PRO A 9 -1.75 17.53 -15.85
C PRO A 9 -2.07 16.03 -15.70
N PRO A 10 -2.95 15.46 -16.54
CA PRO A 10 -3.43 14.08 -16.40
C PRO A 10 -2.32 13.03 -16.25
N GLU A 11 -1.26 13.13 -17.05
CA GLU A 11 -0.11 12.22 -16.98
C GLU A 11 0.64 12.29 -15.64
N MET A 12 0.81 13.50 -15.11
CA MET A 12 1.40 13.71 -13.79
C MET A 12 0.47 13.22 -12.68
N ALA A 13 -0.85 13.38 -12.83
CA ALA A 13 -1.83 12.85 -11.89
C ALA A 13 -1.79 11.31 -11.81
N SER A 14 -1.68 10.63 -12.96
CA SER A 14 -1.49 9.18 -13.05
C SER A 14 -0.18 8.75 -12.38
N SER A 15 0.94 9.41 -12.70
CA SER A 15 2.24 9.11 -12.10
C SER A 15 2.25 9.28 -10.58
N LEU A 16 1.65 10.37 -10.07
CA LEU A 16 1.52 10.62 -8.64
C LEU A 16 0.63 9.57 -7.95
N ARG A 17 -0.44 9.13 -8.62
CA ARG A 17 -1.29 8.04 -8.12
C ARG A 17 -0.52 6.73 -8.02
N ARG A 18 0.23 6.34 -9.07
CA ARG A 18 1.10 5.14 -9.05
C ARG A 18 2.12 5.21 -7.92
N LEU A 19 2.76 6.36 -7.70
CA LEU A 19 3.70 6.58 -6.59
C LEU A 19 3.03 6.42 -5.22
N LYS A 20 1.81 6.95 -5.06
CA LYS A 20 1.03 6.79 -3.82
C LYS A 20 0.71 5.33 -3.53
N ASP A 21 0.28 4.58 -4.55
CA ASP A 21 -0.04 3.17 -4.41
C ASP A 21 1.22 2.33 -4.12
N ALA A 22 2.34 2.62 -4.79
CA ALA A 22 3.63 1.99 -4.50
C ALA A 22 4.09 2.25 -3.06
N ARG A 23 3.92 3.48 -2.56
CA ARG A 23 4.22 3.82 -1.16
C ARG A 23 3.33 3.06 -0.17
N ALA A 24 2.07 2.83 -0.52
CA ALA A 24 1.16 2.04 0.31
C ALA A 24 1.63 0.57 0.40
N VAL A 25 2.10 -0.01 -0.70
CA VAL A 25 2.70 -1.36 -0.72
C VAL A 25 3.92 -1.42 0.21
N LEU A 26 4.85 -0.47 0.08
CA LEU A 26 6.05 -0.43 0.94
C LEU A 26 5.68 -0.38 2.42
N ARG A 27 4.73 0.48 2.82
CA ARG A 27 4.27 0.55 4.21
C ARG A 27 3.61 -0.75 4.69
N ALA A 28 2.82 -1.40 3.85
CA ALA A 28 2.21 -2.68 4.20
C ALA A 28 3.28 -3.77 4.41
N VAL A 29 4.33 -3.79 3.58
CA VAL A 29 5.46 -4.71 3.74
C VAL A 29 6.24 -4.43 5.02
N GLU A 30 6.54 -3.17 5.33
CA GLU A 30 7.18 -2.80 6.60
C GLU A 30 6.35 -3.25 7.80
N GLN A 31 5.03 -3.04 7.76
CA GLN A 31 4.13 -3.45 8.84
C GLN A 31 4.11 -4.97 8.98
N ARG A 32 4.05 -5.71 7.87
CA ARG A 32 4.14 -7.18 7.88
C ARG A 32 5.43 -7.66 8.52
N THR A 33 6.57 -7.04 8.19
CA THR A 33 7.87 -7.39 8.80
C THR A 33 7.85 -7.16 10.31
N ARG A 34 7.27 -6.05 10.79
CA ARG A 34 7.11 -5.80 12.23
C ARG A 34 6.22 -6.85 12.89
N VAL A 35 5.07 -7.15 12.30
CA VAL A 35 4.14 -8.16 12.83
C VAL A 35 4.80 -9.54 12.90
N HIS A 36 5.58 -9.94 11.90
CA HIS A 36 6.32 -11.20 11.94
C HIS A 36 7.36 -11.26 13.06
N ARG A 37 7.98 -10.12 13.40
CA ARG A 37 8.91 -10.01 14.53
C ARG A 37 8.20 -10.05 15.88
N ASP A 38 7.07 -9.36 16.00
CA ASP A 38 6.37 -9.12 17.28
C ASP A 38 5.37 -10.24 17.62
N ALA A 39 4.96 -11.05 16.64
CA ALA A 39 4.01 -12.16 16.79
C ALA A 39 4.65 -13.50 16.34
N PRO A 40 5.74 -13.95 17.00
CA PRO A 40 6.50 -15.13 16.55
C PRO A 40 5.83 -16.46 16.90
N SER A 41 4.81 -16.45 17.77
CA SER A 41 4.20 -17.68 18.28
C SER A 41 3.07 -18.20 17.39
N ASP A 42 2.76 -19.49 17.52
CA ASP A 42 1.62 -20.13 16.84
C ASP A 42 0.31 -20.03 17.62
N ARG A 43 0.24 -19.13 18.61
CA ARG A 43 -1.02 -18.77 19.24
C ARG A 43 -1.96 -18.19 18.19
N ALA A 44 -3.24 -18.55 18.27
CA ALA A 44 -4.25 -18.14 17.30
C ALA A 44 -4.27 -16.62 17.06
N ALA A 45 -4.08 -15.80 18.09
CA ALA A 45 -4.02 -14.35 17.98
C ALA A 45 -2.83 -13.85 17.15
N ASP A 46 -1.66 -14.48 17.29
CA ASP A 46 -0.44 -14.13 16.56
C ASP A 46 -0.51 -14.60 15.10
N VAL A 47 -1.08 -15.79 14.87
CA VAL A 47 -1.42 -16.28 13.52
C VAL A 47 -2.38 -15.31 12.82
N ALA A 48 -3.45 -14.87 13.50
CA ALA A 48 -4.42 -13.93 12.94
C ALA A 48 -3.77 -12.60 12.54
N LYS A 49 -2.88 -12.05 13.38
CA LYS A 49 -2.12 -10.82 13.06
C LYS A 49 -1.27 -11.01 11.80
N ARG A 50 -0.53 -12.13 11.69
CA ARG A 50 0.31 -12.45 10.53
C ARG A 50 -0.54 -12.59 9.26
N LEU A 51 -1.68 -13.26 9.34
CA LEU A 51 -2.63 -13.40 8.22
C LEU A 51 -3.18 -12.04 7.77
N GLN A 52 -3.60 -11.19 8.70
CA GLN A 52 -4.08 -9.85 8.37
C GLN A 52 -2.99 -9.02 7.67
N ALA A 53 -1.77 -9.02 8.19
CA ALA A 53 -0.68 -8.27 7.59
C ALA A 53 -0.33 -8.76 6.17
N ASN A 54 -0.44 -10.07 5.90
CA ASN A 54 -0.30 -10.62 4.54
C ASN A 54 -1.44 -10.14 3.62
N GLN A 55 -2.67 -10.12 4.13
CA GLN A 55 -3.84 -9.66 3.37
C GLN A 55 -3.76 -8.16 3.04
N ASP A 56 -3.22 -7.34 3.94
CA ASP A 56 -3.00 -5.91 3.72
C ASP A 56 -1.99 -5.67 2.58
N VAL A 57 -0.88 -6.42 2.56
CA VAL A 57 0.09 -6.39 1.45
C VAL A 57 -0.59 -6.78 0.13
N ARG A 58 -1.34 -7.89 0.13
CA ARG A 58 -2.05 -8.36 -1.07
C ARG A 58 -3.02 -7.29 -1.60
N THR A 59 -3.76 -6.65 -0.70
CA THR A 59 -4.73 -5.61 -1.05
C THR A 59 -4.05 -4.38 -1.65
N ALA A 60 -2.95 -3.92 -1.05
CA ALA A 60 -2.17 -2.79 -1.55
C ALA A 60 -1.56 -3.08 -2.94
N VAL A 61 -1.01 -4.28 -3.14
CA VAL A 61 -0.45 -4.69 -4.44
C VAL A 61 -1.55 -4.74 -5.51
N MET A 62 -2.73 -5.27 -5.20
CA MET A 62 -3.86 -5.30 -6.12
C MET A 62 -4.40 -3.89 -6.45
N ALA A 63 -4.32 -2.95 -5.51
CA ALA A 63 -4.64 -1.55 -5.79
C ALA A 63 -3.64 -0.94 -6.78
N LEU A 64 -2.34 -1.19 -6.61
CA LEU A 64 -1.29 -0.73 -7.53
C LEU A 64 -1.47 -1.32 -8.94
N ILE A 65 -1.69 -2.64 -9.06
CA ILE A 65 -1.87 -3.32 -10.35
C ILE A 65 -3.14 -2.79 -11.06
N ARG A 66 -4.27 -2.69 -10.35
CA ARG A 66 -5.49 -2.12 -10.93
C ARG A 66 -5.35 -0.64 -11.25
N GLY A 67 -4.51 0.08 -10.51
CA GLY A 67 -4.13 1.45 -10.80
C GLY A 67 -3.44 1.54 -12.15
N ALA A 68 -2.45 0.68 -12.37
CA ALA A 68 -1.67 0.61 -13.60
C ALA A 68 -2.53 0.31 -14.84
N ASN A 69 -3.52 -0.57 -14.73
CA ASN A 69 -4.41 -0.96 -15.84
C ASN A 69 -5.50 0.08 -16.19
N ARG A 70 -5.65 1.17 -15.41
CA ARG A 70 -6.60 2.26 -15.71
C ARG A 70 -5.93 3.45 -16.41
N ASP A 71 -4.61 3.41 -16.51
CA ASP A 71 -3.78 4.46 -17.10
C ASP A 71 -3.32 4.12 -18.54
N GLU A 72 -3.74 2.96 -19.07
CA GLU A 72 -3.66 2.55 -20.49
C GLU A 72 -4.99 2.82 -21.19
#